data_AF-A0A920QR54-F1
#
_entry.id   AF-A0A920QR54-F1
#
_cell.length_a   1.000
_cell.length_b   1.000
_cell.length_c   1.000
_cell.angle_alpha   90.00
_cell.angle_beta   90.00
_cell.angle_gamma   90.00
#
_symmetry.space_group_name_H-M   'P 1'
#
loop_
_entity.id
_entity.type
_entity.pdbx_description
1 polymer ?
#
loop_
_entity_poly.entity_id
_entity_poly.type
_entity_poly.pdbx_seq_one_letter_code
_entity_poly.pdbx_strand_id
1 'polypeptide(L)'
;MDVCATECMASHLVQAIPYYNYMGAIKGPRPVKGSGIEELMPARDGYVVPSIQGSQPWSVFTDLIGEEGLLDPKFETGPGRIEHGEELKSLLEQGLQKWDRKPLFQASGERRLVFGMAQDAGDLVECPHLNSRGFFVNVDHPKVGEHPYPGLGPVISDQEFKIEKPAPLLGQHNWEIFNQLGFKRKELSLLRSNGII
;
A
#
# COMPACT_ATOMS: atom_id res chain seq x y z
N MET A 1 -20.90 -19.45 -9.83
CA MET A 1 -20.22 -18.20 -10.20
C MET A 1 -18.97 -18.62 -10.94
N ASP A 2 -18.79 -18.12 -12.16
CA ASP A 2 -17.56 -18.32 -12.93
C ASP A 2 -16.66 -17.10 -12.71
N VAL A 3 -15.39 -17.32 -12.34
CA VAL A 3 -14.44 -16.25 -11.99
C VAL A 3 -13.11 -16.55 -12.66
N CYS A 4 -12.75 -15.74 -13.65
CA CYS A 4 -11.48 -15.83 -14.35
C CYS A 4 -10.49 -14.77 -13.85
N ALA A 5 -9.31 -15.20 -13.41
CA ALA A 5 -8.25 -14.28 -12.95
C ALA A 5 -7.90 -13.23 -14.01
N THR A 6 -7.86 -13.61 -15.29
CA THR A 6 -7.57 -12.70 -16.40
C THR A 6 -8.66 -11.63 -16.57
N GLU A 7 -9.93 -12.00 -16.44
CA GLU A 7 -11.06 -11.05 -16.52
C GLU A 7 -11.06 -10.09 -15.33
N CYS A 8 -10.76 -10.58 -14.13
CA CYS A 8 -10.62 -9.74 -12.94
C CYS A 8 -9.48 -8.72 -13.10
N MET A 9 -8.33 -9.16 -13.61
CA MET A 9 -7.19 -8.28 -13.86
C MET A 9 -7.47 -7.27 -14.98
N ALA A 10 -8.08 -7.71 -16.09
CA ALA A 10 -8.50 -6.82 -17.18
C ALA A 10 -9.46 -5.72 -16.67
N SER A 11 -10.35 -6.05 -15.75
CA SER A 11 -11.29 -5.11 -15.15
C SER A 11 -10.62 -4.08 -14.22
N HIS A 12 -9.48 -4.42 -13.60
CA HIS A 12 -8.71 -3.48 -12.76
C HIS A 12 -7.87 -2.49 -13.58
N LEU A 13 -7.61 -2.77 -14.86
CA LEU A 13 -6.87 -1.88 -15.75
C LEU A 13 -7.78 -0.78 -16.31
N VAL A 14 -8.47 -0.07 -15.41
CA VAL A 14 -9.56 0.88 -15.70
C VAL A 14 -9.18 1.92 -16.75
N GLN A 15 -7.91 2.34 -16.82
CA GLN A 15 -7.47 3.32 -17.81
C GLN A 15 -6.97 2.71 -19.12
N ALA A 16 -6.46 1.48 -19.13
CA ALA A 16 -5.78 0.93 -20.31
C ALA A 16 -6.75 0.70 -21.47
N ILE A 17 -7.91 0.09 -21.19
CA ILE A 17 -8.91 -0.24 -22.21
C ILE A 17 -9.58 1.03 -22.79
N PRO A 18 -10.04 2.01 -21.98
CA PRO A 18 -10.53 3.28 -22.52
C PRO A 18 -9.49 4.04 -23.34
N TYR A 19 -8.22 4.10 -22.92
CA TYR A 19 -7.17 4.77 -23.69
C TYR A 19 -7.02 4.18 -25.08
N TYR A 20 -7.00 2.85 -25.18
CA TYR A 20 -6.91 2.18 -26.47
C TYR A 20 -8.17 2.41 -27.32
N ASN A 21 -9.36 2.22 -26.74
CA ASN A 21 -10.63 2.35 -27.47
C ASN A 21 -10.90 3.76 -27.97
N TYR A 22 -10.58 4.80 -27.17
CA TYR A 22 -10.90 6.19 -27.52
C TYR A 22 -9.77 6.90 -28.27
N MET A 23 -8.51 6.55 -28.02
CA MET A 23 -7.35 7.28 -28.59
C MET A 23 -6.51 6.43 -29.55
N GLY A 24 -6.78 5.13 -29.67
CA GLY A 24 -5.94 4.20 -30.44
C GLY A 24 -4.52 4.03 -29.86
N ALA A 25 -4.31 4.47 -28.62
CA ALA A 25 -3.00 4.55 -28.00
C ALA A 25 -2.78 3.43 -26.99
N ILE A 26 -1.61 2.80 -27.04
CA ILE A 26 -1.19 1.81 -26.04
C ILE A 26 -0.47 2.55 -24.90
N LYS A 27 -1.04 2.48 -23.69
CA LYS A 27 -0.42 3.06 -22.51
C LYS A 27 0.76 2.19 -22.06
N GLY A 28 1.98 2.68 -22.30
CA GLY A 28 3.20 2.03 -21.85
C GLY A 28 3.52 2.29 -20.36
N PRO A 29 4.61 1.69 -19.85
CA PRO A 29 5.15 2.02 -18.53
C PRO A 29 5.44 3.52 -18.40
N ARG A 30 5.34 4.05 -17.18
CA ARG A 30 5.73 5.43 -16.92
C ARG A 30 7.24 5.59 -17.19
N PRO A 31 7.67 6.60 -17.98
CA PRO A 31 9.09 6.85 -18.22
C PRO A 31 9.81 7.23 -16.91
N VAL A 32 11.10 6.92 -16.82
CA VAL A 32 11.97 7.17 -15.65
C VAL A 32 12.51 8.61 -15.62
N LYS A 33 12.32 9.37 -16.70
CA LYS A 33 12.65 10.80 -16.77
C LYS A 33 11.54 11.62 -16.14
N GLY A 34 11.91 12.54 -15.26
CA GLY A 34 10.96 13.45 -14.66
C GLY A 34 11.61 14.37 -13.64
N SER A 35 10.76 15.13 -12.97
CA SER A 35 11.16 16.25 -12.14
C SER A 35 11.38 15.89 -10.67
N GLY A 36 11.24 14.61 -10.33
CA GLY A 36 11.22 14.10 -8.96
C GLY A 36 9.90 14.35 -8.23
N ILE A 37 9.01 15.16 -8.80
CA ILE A 37 7.64 15.39 -8.31
C ILE A 37 6.74 14.24 -8.76
N GLU A 38 5.93 13.73 -7.84
CA GLU A 38 5.09 12.53 -8.03
C GLU A 38 5.90 11.25 -8.36
N GLU A 39 7.19 11.27 -8.04
CA GLU A 39 8.12 10.16 -8.17
C GLU A 39 8.59 9.66 -6.82
N LEU A 40 9.07 8.42 -6.77
CA LEU A 40 9.70 7.86 -5.58
C LEU A 40 11.13 8.41 -5.47
N MET A 41 11.37 9.26 -4.47
CA MET A 41 12.62 9.98 -4.26
C MET A 41 13.33 9.49 -3.00
N PRO A 42 14.66 9.32 -3.03
CA PRO A 42 15.41 8.89 -1.86
C PRO A 42 15.41 9.97 -0.77
N ALA A 43 15.23 9.52 0.47
CA ALA A 43 15.42 10.25 1.72
C ALA A 43 16.49 9.53 2.56
N ARG A 44 16.83 10.04 3.73
CA ARG A 44 17.90 9.49 4.57
C ARG A 44 17.69 8.03 4.98
N ASP A 45 16.46 7.67 5.33
CA ASP A 45 16.08 6.36 5.86
C ASP A 45 15.12 5.58 4.93
N GLY A 46 14.99 5.99 3.67
CA GLY A 46 14.16 5.29 2.67
C GLY A 46 13.71 6.18 1.53
N TYR A 47 12.42 6.15 1.19
CA TYR A 47 11.85 6.93 0.10
C TYR A 47 10.60 7.73 0.48
N VAL A 48 10.42 8.86 -0.19
CA VAL A 48 9.23 9.71 -0.14
C VAL A 48 8.74 10.02 -1.54
N VAL A 49 7.50 10.50 -1.65
CA VAL A 49 6.91 10.97 -2.90
C VAL A 49 6.47 12.42 -2.71
N PRO A 50 7.27 13.42 -3.12
CA PRO A 50 6.87 14.81 -3.03
C PRO A 50 5.77 15.11 -4.06
N SER A 51 4.74 15.85 -3.68
CA SER A 51 3.70 16.34 -4.59
C SER A 51 3.48 17.83 -4.41
N ILE A 52 3.24 18.50 -5.54
CA ILE A 52 2.91 19.92 -5.63
C ILE A 52 1.41 20.15 -5.85
N GLN A 53 0.58 19.11 -5.73
CA GLN A 53 -0.87 19.23 -5.88
C GLN A 53 -1.55 19.92 -4.68
N GLY A 54 -0.80 20.21 -3.61
CA GLY A 54 -1.28 21.03 -2.51
C GLY A 54 -1.55 22.48 -2.93
N SER A 55 -2.42 23.18 -2.20
CA SER A 55 -2.76 24.58 -2.48
C SER A 55 -1.70 25.59 -2.04
N GLN A 56 -0.49 25.14 -1.71
CA GLN A 56 0.60 25.98 -1.21
C GLN A 56 1.47 26.51 -2.35
N PRO A 57 2.02 27.73 -2.20
CA PRO A 57 2.96 28.26 -3.17
C PRO A 57 4.27 27.45 -3.16
N TRP A 58 4.99 27.51 -4.28
CA TRP A 58 6.29 26.84 -4.44
C TRP A 58 7.27 27.22 -3.32
N SER A 59 7.26 28.47 -2.85
CA SER A 59 8.13 28.93 -1.77
C SER A 59 7.99 28.14 -0.46
N VAL A 60 6.78 27.68 -0.11
CA VAL A 60 6.56 26.86 1.10
C VAL A 60 7.13 25.46 0.90
N PHE A 61 7.07 24.93 -0.32
CA PHE A 61 7.69 23.66 -0.68
C PHE A 61 9.21 23.76 -0.58
N THR A 62 9.82 24.80 -1.17
CA THR A 62 11.28 24.97 -1.14
C THR A 62 11.82 25.25 0.25
N ASP A 63 11.09 26.01 1.08
CA ASP A 63 11.41 26.26 2.48
C ASP A 63 11.47 24.96 3.29
N LEU A 64 10.49 24.07 3.11
CA LEU A 64 10.49 22.77 3.79
C LEU A 64 11.68 21.90 3.37
N ILE A 65 11.97 21.83 2.07
CA ILE A 65 13.07 21.00 1.56
C ILE A 65 14.43 21.57 1.99
N GLY A 66 14.55 22.90 2.08
CA GLY A 66 15.76 23.57 2.56
C GLY A 66 16.93 23.47 1.56
N GLU A 67 16.65 23.43 0.27
CA GLU A 67 17.65 23.43 -0.80
C GLU A 67 17.59 24.73 -1.61
N GLU A 68 18.61 25.57 -1.49
CA GLU A 68 18.61 26.95 -2.02
C GLU A 68 18.45 26.99 -3.55
N GLY A 69 18.97 25.98 -4.26
CA GLY A 69 18.83 25.90 -5.72
C GLY A 69 17.37 25.79 -6.18
N LEU A 70 16.44 25.37 -5.32
CA LEU A 70 15.02 25.31 -5.65
C LEU A 70 14.35 26.69 -5.75
N LEU A 71 15.00 27.74 -5.22
CA LEU A 71 14.53 29.13 -5.27
C LEU A 71 14.78 29.80 -6.62
N ASP A 72 15.46 29.13 -7.56
CA ASP A 72 15.69 29.66 -8.90
C ASP A 72 14.35 30.00 -9.59
N PRO A 73 14.17 31.22 -10.15
CA PRO A 73 12.94 31.65 -10.80
C PRO A 73 12.42 30.68 -11.88
N LYS A 74 13.28 29.88 -12.51
CA LYS A 74 12.86 28.87 -13.49
C LYS A 74 11.96 27.78 -12.89
N PHE A 75 11.97 27.57 -11.58
CA PHE A 75 11.14 26.57 -10.91
C PHE A 75 9.82 27.12 -10.36
N GLU A 76 9.55 28.42 -10.46
CA GLU A 76 8.30 29.00 -9.93
C GLU A 76 7.06 28.49 -10.67
N THR A 77 7.18 28.25 -11.98
CA THR A 77 6.06 27.84 -12.83
C THR A 77 6.06 26.34 -13.11
N GLY A 78 4.88 25.78 -13.34
CA GLY A 78 4.73 24.37 -13.75
C GLY A 78 5.53 24.04 -15.02
N PRO A 79 5.41 24.82 -16.11
CA PRO A 79 6.21 24.61 -17.32
C PRO A 79 7.72 24.64 -17.08
N GLY A 80 8.23 25.59 -16.28
CA GLY A 80 9.65 25.66 -15.99
C GLY A 80 10.17 24.45 -15.20
N ARG A 81 9.38 23.92 -14.26
CA ARG A 81 9.69 22.64 -13.58
C ARG A 81 9.68 21.43 -14.51
N ILE A 82 8.90 21.45 -15.58
CA ILE A 82 8.89 20.39 -16.60
C ILE A 82 10.13 20.52 -17.50
N GLU A 83 10.41 21.72 -17.99
CA GLU A 83 11.55 22.00 -18.87
C GLU A 83 12.89 21.68 -18.20
N HIS A 84 13.02 22.02 -16.90
CA HIS A 84 14.23 21.81 -16.10
C HIS A 84 14.11 20.61 -15.15
N GLY A 85 13.31 19.59 -15.50
CA GLY A 85 12.97 18.48 -14.61
C GLY A 85 14.17 17.72 -14.03
N GLU A 86 15.16 17.36 -14.84
CA GLU A 86 16.35 16.62 -14.37
C GLU A 86 17.19 17.41 -13.36
N GLU A 87 17.29 18.73 -13.56
CA GLU A 87 17.96 19.62 -12.61
C GLU A 87 17.15 19.74 -11.32
N LEU A 88 15.82 19.92 -11.43
CA LEU A 88 14.93 19.94 -10.28
C LEU A 88 15.05 18.66 -9.46
N LYS A 89 15.01 17.51 -10.13
CA LYS A 89 15.15 16.20 -9.51
C LYS A 89 16.44 16.09 -8.71
N SER A 90 17.55 16.52 -9.29
CA SER A 90 18.87 16.51 -8.62
C SER A 90 18.89 17.36 -7.35
N LEU A 91 18.25 18.54 -7.38
CA LEU A 91 18.12 19.41 -6.22
C LEU A 91 17.20 18.80 -5.15
N LEU A 92 16.10 18.18 -5.56
CA LEU A 92 15.22 17.47 -4.64
C LEU A 92 15.95 16.32 -3.95
N GLU A 93 16.73 15.52 -4.68
CA GLU A 93 17.53 14.45 -4.07
C GLU A 93 18.49 14.98 -3.00
N GLN A 94 19.17 16.09 -3.27
CA GLN A 94 20.09 16.72 -2.31
C GLN A 94 19.38 17.20 -1.04
N GLY A 95 18.21 17.83 -1.18
CA GLY A 95 17.42 18.28 -0.04
C GLY A 95 16.81 17.12 0.75
N LEU A 96 16.20 16.15 0.06
CA LEU A 96 15.47 15.04 0.65
C LEU A 96 16.38 14.05 1.40
N GLN A 97 17.62 13.85 0.95
CA GLN A 97 18.59 12.99 1.65
C GLN A 97 18.96 13.50 3.06
N LYS A 98 18.65 14.76 3.39
CA LYS A 98 18.85 15.34 4.72
C LYS A 98 17.72 14.96 5.70
N TRP A 99 16.60 14.46 5.19
CA TRP A 99 15.38 14.18 5.95
C TRP A 99 15.17 12.70 6.21
N ASP A 100 14.62 12.37 7.39
CA ASP A 100 13.94 11.08 7.58
C ASP A 100 12.51 11.17 7.02
N ARG A 101 12.02 10.07 6.46
CA ARG A 101 10.70 9.95 5.79
C ARG A 101 9.55 10.43 6.66
N LYS A 102 9.46 9.93 7.89
CA LYS A 102 8.31 10.17 8.78
C LYS A 102 8.25 11.62 9.32
N PRO A 103 9.35 12.20 9.83
CA PRO A 103 9.40 13.62 10.16
C PRO A 103 9.06 14.52 8.97
N LEU A 104 9.58 14.22 7.77
CA LEU A 104 9.25 14.99 6.57
C LEU A 104 7.76 14.88 6.21
N PHE A 105 7.20 13.68 6.24
CA PHE A 105 5.77 13.45 6.01
C PHE A 105 4.90 14.30 6.96
N GLN A 106 5.21 14.29 8.26
CA GLN A 106 4.51 15.09 9.27
C GLN A 106 4.67 16.60 9.04
N ALA A 107 5.91 17.07 8.84
CA ALA A 107 6.24 18.47 8.60
C ALA A 107 5.59 19.03 7.32
N SER A 108 5.43 18.19 6.29
CA SER A 108 4.71 18.53 5.06
C SER A 108 3.22 18.73 5.31
N GLY A 109 2.59 17.82 6.07
CA GLY A 109 1.18 17.91 6.44
C GLY A 109 0.84 19.16 7.26
N GLU A 110 1.69 19.53 8.22
CA GLU A 110 1.55 20.77 9.00
C GLU A 110 1.58 22.02 8.12
N ARG A 111 2.35 21.99 7.03
CA ARG A 111 2.44 23.06 6.03
C ARG A 111 1.38 22.96 4.94
N ARG A 112 0.46 21.99 4.99
CA ARG A 112 -0.53 21.69 3.94
C ARG A 112 0.09 21.34 2.59
N LEU A 113 1.29 20.78 2.60
CA LEU A 113 1.93 20.15 1.45
C LEU A 113 1.52 18.67 1.40
N VAL A 114 1.59 18.08 0.21
CA VAL A 114 1.24 16.68 -0.01
C VAL A 114 2.52 15.89 -0.24
N PHE A 115 2.93 15.09 0.73
CA PHE A 115 4.02 14.13 0.57
C PHE A 115 3.50 12.75 0.93
N GLY A 116 3.91 11.74 0.17
CA GLY A 116 3.81 10.35 0.57
C GLY A 116 5.11 9.89 1.24
N MET A 117 5.02 8.98 2.20
CA MET A 117 6.18 8.18 2.64
C MET A 117 6.00 6.74 2.18
N ALA A 118 7.06 6.13 1.66
CA ALA A 118 7.07 4.70 1.39
C ALA A 118 7.21 3.94 2.72
N GLN A 119 6.07 3.43 3.20
CA GLN A 119 5.97 2.66 4.43
C GLN A 119 6.38 1.21 4.19
N ASP A 120 7.13 0.63 5.13
CA ASP A 120 7.40 -0.81 5.17
C ASP A 120 6.41 -1.56 6.10
N ALA A 121 6.60 -2.87 6.26
CA ALA A 121 5.73 -3.69 7.10
C ALA A 121 5.79 -3.27 8.58
N GLY A 122 6.95 -2.82 9.08
CA GLY A 122 7.11 -2.34 10.45
C GLY A 122 6.34 -1.05 10.67
N ASP A 123 6.46 -0.10 9.74
CA ASP A 123 5.69 1.16 9.75
C ASP A 123 4.17 0.92 9.82
N LEU A 124 3.68 -0.13 9.16
CA LEU A 124 2.26 -0.49 9.18
C LEU A 124 1.84 -1.12 10.51
N VAL A 125 2.56 -2.12 11.00
CA VAL A 125 2.24 -2.81 12.26
C VAL A 125 2.31 -1.85 13.45
N GLU A 126 3.24 -0.90 13.44
CA GLU A 126 3.40 0.11 14.50
C GLU A 126 2.57 1.38 14.27
N CYS A 127 1.77 1.45 13.19
CA CYS A 127 1.02 2.65 12.83
C CYS A 127 -0.02 3.01 13.91
N PRO A 128 0.08 4.20 14.55
CA PRO A 128 -0.88 4.62 15.58
C PRO A 128 -2.32 4.66 15.07
N HIS A 129 -2.52 5.03 13.81
CA HIS A 129 -3.85 5.10 13.21
C HIS A 129 -4.46 3.70 13.04
N LEU A 130 -3.70 2.73 12.50
CA LEU A 130 -4.18 1.35 12.33
C LEU A 130 -4.45 0.69 13.69
N ASN A 131 -3.58 0.93 14.68
CA ASN A 131 -3.76 0.43 16.04
C ASN A 131 -4.99 1.03 16.74
N SER A 132 -5.22 2.34 16.63
CA SER A 132 -6.40 2.99 17.24
C SER A 132 -7.74 2.48 16.67
N ARG A 133 -7.71 1.91 15.47
CA ARG A 133 -8.88 1.35 14.78
C ARG A 133 -9.02 -0.16 14.97
N GLY A 134 -8.12 -0.81 15.72
CA GLY A 134 -8.12 -2.27 15.90
C GLY A 134 -7.92 -3.03 14.58
N PHE A 135 -7.20 -2.45 13.61
CA PHE A 135 -7.04 -3.06 12.30
C PHE A 135 -6.26 -4.38 12.37
N PHE A 136 -5.18 -4.42 13.14
CA PHE A 136 -4.48 -5.67 13.41
C PHE A 136 -5.10 -6.38 14.62
N VAL A 137 -5.40 -7.66 14.46
CA VAL A 137 -5.97 -8.51 15.50
C VAL A 137 -5.02 -9.65 15.80
N ASN A 138 -4.81 -9.94 17.08
CA ASN A 138 -3.98 -11.06 17.48
C ASN A 138 -4.73 -12.37 17.26
N VAL A 139 -4.05 -13.35 16.64
CA VAL A 139 -4.56 -14.69 16.41
C VAL A 139 -3.56 -15.68 16.97
N ASP A 140 -3.99 -16.49 17.95
CA ASP A 140 -3.21 -17.59 18.49
C ASP A 140 -3.42 -18.85 17.64
N HIS A 141 -2.42 -19.19 16.82
CA HIS A 141 -2.47 -20.35 15.93
C HIS A 141 -1.61 -21.51 16.51
N PRO A 142 -2.13 -22.75 16.58
CA PRO A 142 -1.51 -23.87 17.31
C PRO A 142 -0.13 -24.33 16.81
N LYS A 143 0.36 -23.78 15.69
CA LYS A 143 1.69 -24.07 15.11
C LYS A 143 2.68 -22.92 15.18
N VAL A 144 2.20 -21.67 15.19
CA VAL A 144 3.06 -20.49 15.09
C VAL A 144 2.93 -19.56 16.30
N GLY A 145 1.95 -19.80 17.19
CA GLY A 145 1.70 -18.98 18.36
C GLY A 145 0.83 -17.77 18.03
N GLU A 146 0.85 -16.79 18.93
CA GLU A 146 0.11 -15.54 18.83
C GLU A 146 0.84 -14.51 17.97
N HIS A 147 0.17 -14.06 16.90
CA HIS A 147 0.69 -13.02 16.00
C HIS A 147 -0.41 -12.06 15.52
N PRO A 148 -0.07 -10.80 15.19
CA PRO A 148 -1.02 -9.85 14.63
C PRO A 148 -1.30 -10.15 13.15
N TYR A 149 -2.57 -10.18 12.77
CA TYR A 149 -3.04 -10.33 11.39
C TYR A 149 -3.94 -9.15 11.00
N PRO A 150 -3.95 -8.75 9.71
CA PRO A 150 -4.95 -7.81 9.22
C PRO A 150 -6.37 -8.33 9.48
N GLY A 151 -7.16 -7.55 10.19
CA GLY A 151 -8.58 -7.76 10.41
C GLY A 151 -9.43 -7.25 9.25
N LEU A 152 -10.71 -6.99 9.52
CA LEU A 152 -11.60 -6.43 8.52
C LEU A 152 -11.25 -4.97 8.23
N GLY A 153 -10.95 -4.65 6.97
CA GLY A 153 -10.61 -3.29 6.54
C GLY A 153 -11.71 -2.25 6.82
N PRO A 154 -12.96 -2.47 6.36
CA PRO A 154 -14.06 -1.56 6.67
C PRO A 154 -14.54 -1.73 8.11
N VAL A 155 -14.72 -0.61 8.81
CA VAL A 155 -15.50 -0.56 10.05
C VAL A 155 -16.95 -0.30 9.65
N ILE A 156 -17.82 -1.26 9.94
CA ILE A 156 -19.25 -1.17 9.65
C ILE A 156 -19.96 -0.80 10.96
N SER A 157 -20.64 0.34 10.98
CA SER A 157 -21.43 0.75 12.14
C SER A 157 -22.45 -0.34 12.50
N ASP A 158 -22.63 -0.57 13.81
CA ASP A 158 -23.54 -1.57 14.36
C ASP A 158 -23.21 -3.04 14.04
N GLN A 159 -22.03 -3.32 13.49
CA GLN A 159 -21.52 -4.68 13.30
C GLN A 159 -20.13 -4.83 13.92
N GLU A 160 -20.02 -5.79 14.84
CA GLU A 160 -18.73 -6.18 15.38
C GLU A 160 -18.16 -7.34 14.56
N PHE A 161 -16.99 -7.13 13.95
CA PHE A 161 -16.23 -8.19 13.30
C PHE A 161 -15.16 -8.71 14.25
N LYS A 162 -15.18 -10.02 14.51
CA LYS A 162 -14.18 -10.71 15.34
C LYS A 162 -13.65 -11.94 14.61
N ILE A 163 -12.33 -12.10 14.61
CA ILE A 163 -11.72 -13.37 14.21
C ILE A 163 -11.90 -14.34 15.39
N GLU A 164 -12.81 -15.30 15.23
CA GLU A 164 -13.14 -16.24 16.31
C GLU A 164 -12.12 -17.38 16.47
N LYS A 165 -11.48 -17.78 15.37
CA LYS A 165 -10.61 -18.96 15.32
C LYS A 165 -9.42 -18.73 14.38
N PRO A 166 -8.25 -19.31 14.68
CA PRO A 166 -7.14 -19.34 13.74
C PRO A 166 -7.48 -20.16 12.49
N ALA A 167 -6.66 -20.04 11.45
CA ALA A 167 -6.73 -20.93 10.30
C ALA A 167 -6.66 -22.41 10.76
N PRO A 168 -7.47 -23.32 10.19
CA PRO A 168 -7.48 -24.71 10.60
C PRO A 168 -6.21 -25.43 10.14
N LEU A 169 -5.80 -26.44 10.91
CA LEU A 169 -4.84 -27.42 10.43
C LEU A 169 -5.45 -28.28 9.31
N LEU A 170 -4.59 -28.85 8.48
CA LEU A 170 -5.00 -29.80 7.46
C LEU A 170 -5.81 -30.94 8.09
N GLY A 171 -7.07 -31.09 7.66
CA GLY A 171 -7.97 -32.12 8.15
C GLY A 171 -8.50 -31.95 9.58
N GLN A 172 -8.26 -30.79 10.24
CA GLN A 172 -8.67 -30.54 11.63
C GLN A 172 -10.15 -30.84 11.90
N HIS A 173 -11.01 -30.48 10.94
CA HIS A 173 -12.46 -30.62 11.07
C HIS A 173 -13.03 -31.87 10.36
N ASN A 174 -12.19 -32.80 9.87
CA ASN A 174 -12.66 -33.98 9.14
C ASN A 174 -13.71 -34.76 9.95
N TRP A 175 -13.39 -35.15 11.18
CA TRP A 175 -14.33 -35.91 12.01
C TRP A 175 -15.64 -35.16 12.26
N GLU A 176 -15.56 -33.87 12.58
CA GLU A 176 -16.73 -33.03 12.86
C GLU A 176 -17.69 -33.01 11.66
N ILE A 177 -17.17 -32.69 10.47
CA ILE A 177 -17.97 -32.58 9.26
C ILE A 177 -18.50 -33.95 8.80
N PHE A 178 -17.67 -34.99 8.75
CA PHE A 178 -18.12 -36.33 8.32
C PHE A 178 -19.16 -36.93 9.28
N ASN A 179 -19.04 -36.67 10.59
CA ASN A 179 -20.05 -37.10 11.55
C ASN A 179 -21.38 -36.37 11.36
N GLN A 180 -21.37 -35.06 11.04
CA GLN A 180 -22.57 -34.31 10.68
C GLN A 180 -23.25 -34.88 9.41
N LEU A 181 -22.48 -35.50 8.52
CA LEU A 181 -22.97 -36.20 7.33
C LEU A 181 -23.39 -37.66 7.59
N GLY A 182 -23.32 -38.15 8.83
CA GLY A 182 -23.77 -39.48 9.23
C GLY A 182 -22.71 -40.59 9.17
N PHE A 183 -21.45 -40.27 8.90
CA PHE A 183 -20.36 -41.25 8.88
C PHE A 183 -19.93 -41.68 10.28
N LYS A 184 -19.58 -42.95 10.42
CA LYS A 184 -19.01 -43.54 11.64
C LYS A 184 -17.49 -43.46 11.61
N ARG A 185 -16.87 -43.48 12.80
CA ARG A 185 -15.40 -43.47 12.94
C ARG A 185 -14.68 -44.56 12.13
N LYS A 186 -15.28 -45.75 12.02
CA LYS A 186 -14.72 -46.86 11.24
C LYS A 186 -14.62 -46.54 9.74
N GLU A 187 -15.62 -45.85 9.20
CA GLU A 187 -15.67 -45.44 7.80
C GLU A 187 -14.64 -44.34 7.54
N LEU A 188 -14.47 -43.40 8.48
CA LEU A 188 -13.44 -42.36 8.39
C LEU A 188 -12.02 -42.94 8.41
N SER A 189 -11.76 -43.94 9.26
CA SER A 189 -10.46 -44.64 9.28
C SER A 189 -10.16 -45.32 7.94
N LEU A 190 -11.17 -45.90 7.29
CA LEU A 190 -11.04 -46.53 5.98
C LEU A 190 -10.74 -45.50 4.88
N LEU A 191 -11.40 -44.34 4.88
CA LEU A 191 -11.11 -43.25 3.95
C LEU A 191 -9.66 -42.76 4.09
N ARG A 192 -9.19 -42.62 5.33
CA ARG A 192 -7.81 -42.21 5.63
C ARG A 192 -6.79 -43.26 5.20
N SER A 193 -7.03 -44.54 5.47
CA SER A 193 -6.10 -45.61 5.06
C SER A 193 -5.99 -45.75 3.53
N ASN A 194 -7.03 -45.34 2.80
CA ASN A 194 -7.05 -45.34 1.33
C ASN A 194 -6.54 -44.03 0.71
N GLY A 195 -6.09 -43.04 1.51
CA GLY A 195 -5.56 -41.77 1.02
C GLY A 195 -6.61 -40.82 0.42
N ILE A 196 -7.89 -41.03 0.74
CA ILE A 196 -8.99 -40.16 0.29
C ILE A 196 -9.04 -38.88 1.13
N ILE A 197 -8.66 -38.97 2.41
CA ILE A 197 -8.57 -37.86 3.39
C ILE A 197 -7.30 -37.94 4.23
#